data_AF-A0A1Z1FB09-F1
#
_entry.id   AF-A0A1Z1FB09-F1
#
_cell.length_a   1.000
_cell.length_b   1.000
_cell.length_c   1.000
_cell.angle_alpha   90.00
_cell.angle_beta   90.00
_cell.angle_gamma   90.00
#
_symmetry.space_group_name_H-M   'P 1'
#
loop_
_entity.id
_entity.type
_entity.pdbx_description
1 polymer ?
#
loop_
_entity_poly.entity_id
_entity_poly.type
_entity_poly.pdbx_seq_one_letter_code
_entity_poly.pdbx_strand_id
1 'polypeptide(L)'
;MVSQSLGMVSYYKMVRAGIRNPEDNEFDANRGRIDGTVNPHGVHEEIQYAVLSLDGQGVSWYGDYSVTLKENMVEDRASVFEENPFRFCDKYPISPTGSVPHGFRASWARRAELAMAKLHPRIQAGMTDVDFPPILVEQGVKSADSDFIEVHIYGVLHARAIERVIAPKIVSRPDRAIWKRTKARLLELGAVVDEV
;
A
#
# COMPACT_ATOMS: atom_id res chain seq x y z
N MET A 1 14.13 24.18 11.36
CA MET A 1 13.68 24.26 9.96
C MET A 1 12.88 22.99 9.68
N VAL A 2 11.56 23.03 9.82
CA VAL A 2 10.72 21.85 9.57
C VAL A 2 10.64 21.71 8.05
N SER A 3 11.15 20.60 7.52
CA SER A 3 11.17 20.31 6.09
C SER A 3 9.77 20.50 5.51
N GLN A 4 9.63 21.43 4.55
CA GLN A 4 8.43 21.63 3.73
C GLN A 4 8.29 20.52 2.66
N SER A 5 8.68 19.29 2.98
CA SER A 5 8.54 18.17 2.06
C SER A 5 7.06 17.84 1.91
N LEU A 6 6.42 18.44 0.91
CA LEU A 6 5.08 18.10 0.45
C LEU A 6 5.02 16.75 -0.29
N GLY A 7 6.18 16.13 -0.52
CA GLY A 7 6.33 14.85 -1.21
C GLY A 7 6.43 13.67 -0.23
N MET A 8 5.54 12.70 -0.39
CA MET A 8 5.70 11.34 0.13
C MET A 8 6.62 10.59 -0.85
N VAL A 9 7.76 10.14 -0.34
CA VAL A 9 8.78 9.41 -1.10
C VAL A 9 8.84 7.96 -0.62
N SER A 10 9.43 7.09 -1.43
CA SER A 10 9.43 5.64 -1.20
C SER A 10 10.22 5.28 0.06
N TYR A 11 9.95 4.10 0.61
CA TYR A 11 10.72 3.55 1.73
C TYR A 11 12.24 3.65 1.48
N TYR A 12 12.71 3.21 0.32
CA TYR A 12 14.12 3.22 -0.06
C TYR A 12 14.74 4.62 -0.03
N LYS A 13 14.00 5.63 -0.52
CA LYS A 13 14.44 7.02 -0.49
C LYS A 13 14.48 7.59 0.92
N MET A 14 13.49 7.25 1.76
CA MET A 14 13.49 7.66 3.16
C MET A 14 14.67 7.07 3.94
N VAL A 15 14.98 5.79 3.72
CA VAL A 15 16.12 5.12 4.35
C VAL A 15 17.44 5.74 3.89
N ARG A 16 17.64 5.91 2.57
CA ARG A 16 18.86 6.56 2.03
C ARG A 16 19.05 7.98 2.52
N ALA A 17 17.96 8.72 2.72
CA ALA A 17 18.01 10.09 3.25
C ALA A 17 18.20 10.16 4.77
N GLY A 18 18.24 9.02 5.47
CA GLY A 18 18.32 8.97 6.94
C GLY A 18 17.05 9.48 7.64
N ILE A 19 15.93 9.58 6.92
CA ILE A 19 14.63 10.02 7.47
C ILE A 19 13.94 8.85 8.19
N ARG A 20 14.15 7.62 7.72
CA ARG A 20 13.63 6.40 8.32
C ARG A 20 14.77 5.44 8.62
N ASN A 21 14.73 4.82 9.80
CA ASN A 21 15.57 3.67 10.11
C ASN A 21 14.86 2.38 9.66
N PRO A 22 15.55 1.47 8.97
CA PRO A 22 15.08 0.10 8.78
C PRO A 22 14.82 -0.56 10.15
N GLU A 23 13.87 -1.50 10.18
CA GLU A 23 13.44 -2.16 11.43
C GLU A 23 14.35 -3.34 11.83
N ASP A 24 15.43 -3.59 11.07
CA ASP A 24 16.40 -4.68 11.28
C ASP A 24 15.75 -6.06 11.46
N ASN A 25 14.78 -6.36 10.59
CA ASN A 25 14.05 -7.63 10.58
C ASN A 25 14.29 -8.40 9.27
N GLU A 26 13.80 -9.65 9.20
CA GLU A 26 13.98 -10.52 8.03
C GLU A 26 13.38 -9.93 6.73
N PHE A 27 12.31 -9.17 6.86
CA PHE A 27 11.66 -8.50 5.73
C PHE A 27 12.56 -7.40 5.19
N ASP A 28 13.02 -6.47 6.02
CA ASP A 28 13.88 -5.36 5.60
C ASP A 28 15.23 -5.86 5.05
N ALA A 29 15.78 -6.94 5.61
CA ALA A 29 17.01 -7.57 5.11
C ALA A 29 16.85 -8.14 3.69
N ASN A 30 15.66 -8.64 3.33
CA ASN A 30 15.39 -9.26 2.03
C ASN A 30 14.64 -8.35 1.05
N ARG A 31 14.10 -7.22 1.52
CA ARG A 31 13.20 -6.34 0.78
C ARG A 31 13.79 -5.91 -0.56
N GLY A 32 15.03 -5.43 -0.59
CA GLY A 32 15.73 -5.05 -1.83
C GLY A 32 15.76 -6.17 -2.88
N ARG A 33 15.97 -7.42 -2.45
CA ARG A 33 15.98 -8.58 -3.34
C ARG A 33 14.57 -8.89 -3.84
N ILE A 34 13.60 -8.97 -2.94
CA ILE A 34 12.22 -9.37 -3.24
C ILE A 34 11.53 -8.32 -4.11
N ASP A 35 11.53 -7.07 -3.67
CA ASP A 35 10.92 -5.97 -4.39
C ASP A 35 11.63 -5.74 -5.73
N GLY A 36 12.96 -5.88 -5.78
CA GLY A 36 13.74 -5.80 -7.01
C GLY A 36 13.50 -6.96 -7.99
N THR A 37 13.07 -8.13 -7.51
CA THR A 37 12.66 -9.24 -8.37
C THR A 37 11.32 -8.94 -9.04
N VAL A 38 10.37 -8.38 -8.27
CA VAL A 38 9.04 -8.03 -8.75
C VAL A 38 9.05 -6.74 -9.59
N ASN A 39 9.89 -5.78 -9.25
CA ASN A 39 10.04 -4.49 -9.93
C ASN A 39 11.53 -4.24 -10.29
N PRO A 40 12.01 -4.84 -11.40
CA PRO A 40 13.43 -4.87 -11.77
C PRO A 40 13.97 -3.50 -12.22
N HIS A 41 15.27 -3.46 -12.52
CA HIS A 41 15.98 -2.27 -13.03
C HIS A 41 15.97 -1.07 -12.07
N GLY A 42 15.92 -1.32 -10.76
CA GLY A 42 15.87 -0.26 -9.75
C GLY A 42 14.50 0.41 -9.61
N VAL A 43 13.48 -0.02 -10.35
CA VAL A 43 12.13 0.55 -10.29
C VAL A 43 11.52 0.42 -8.89
N HIS A 44 11.78 -0.70 -8.20
CA HIS A 44 11.33 -0.92 -6.82
C HIS A 44 11.66 0.23 -5.86
N GLU A 45 12.77 0.95 -6.09
CA GLU A 45 13.18 2.07 -5.25
C GLU A 45 12.30 3.32 -5.42
N GLU A 46 11.48 3.35 -6.47
CA GLU A 46 10.58 4.45 -6.82
C GLU A 46 9.12 4.16 -6.47
N ILE A 47 8.81 2.93 -6.05
CA ILE A 47 7.43 2.51 -5.79
C ILE A 47 6.95 2.99 -4.42
N GLN A 48 5.77 3.59 -4.39
CA GLN A 48 4.90 3.65 -3.21
C GLN A 48 4.01 2.43 -3.21
N TYR A 49 4.03 1.68 -2.12
CA TYR A 49 3.20 0.50 -1.94
C TYR A 49 1.90 0.90 -1.25
N ALA A 50 0.78 0.40 -1.78
CA ALA A 50 -0.54 0.56 -1.22
C ALA A 50 -1.34 -0.74 -1.39
N VAL A 51 -2.57 -0.76 -0.90
CA VAL A 51 -3.48 -1.90 -1.04
C VAL A 51 -4.72 -1.47 -1.82
N LEU A 52 -5.23 -2.36 -2.67
CA LEU A 52 -6.52 -2.16 -3.33
C LEU A 52 -7.63 -2.46 -2.31
N SER A 53 -8.41 -1.45 -1.95
CA SER A 53 -9.46 -1.55 -0.93
C SER A 53 -10.75 -0.89 -1.44
N LEU A 54 -11.90 -1.38 -0.99
CA LEU A 54 -13.23 -0.85 -1.32
C LEU A 54 -13.81 0.03 -0.20
N ASP A 55 -13.38 -0.15 1.04
CA ASP A 55 -13.88 0.56 2.22
C ASP A 55 -12.90 1.61 2.76
N GLY A 56 -11.70 1.67 2.17
CA GLY A 56 -10.62 2.58 2.56
C GLY A 56 -9.75 2.04 3.71
N GLN A 57 -10.03 0.84 4.22
CA GLN A 57 -9.19 0.19 5.21
C GLN A 57 -7.91 -0.34 4.58
N GLY A 58 -6.78 -0.11 5.27
CA GLY A 58 -5.48 -0.66 4.94
C GLY A 58 -5.24 -2.03 5.57
N VAL A 59 -4.01 -2.53 5.42
CA VAL A 59 -3.54 -3.73 6.13
C VAL A 59 -3.07 -3.31 7.51
N SER A 60 -3.67 -3.83 8.58
CA SER A 60 -3.47 -3.36 9.96
C SER A 60 -2.01 -3.45 10.43
N TRP A 61 -1.27 -4.45 9.95
CA TRP A 61 0.14 -4.65 10.25
C TRP A 61 1.08 -3.55 9.71
N TYR A 62 0.61 -2.73 8.78
CA TYR A 62 1.40 -1.64 8.18
C TYR A 62 1.25 -0.31 8.96
N GLY A 63 0.34 -0.26 9.93
CA GLY A 63 0.15 0.87 10.84
C GLY A 63 -1.32 1.16 11.13
N ASP A 64 -1.54 1.97 12.16
CA ASP A 64 -2.88 2.26 12.67
C ASP A 64 -3.69 3.25 11.81
N TYR A 65 -3.04 3.92 10.86
CA TYR A 65 -3.65 4.92 9.99
C TYR A 65 -3.79 4.38 8.58
N SER A 66 -4.97 4.53 7.99
CA SER A 66 -5.21 4.24 6.57
C SER A 66 -5.33 5.53 5.77
N VAL A 67 -4.65 5.61 4.63
CA VAL A 67 -4.65 6.78 3.75
C VAL A 67 -5.15 6.36 2.37
N THR A 68 -6.26 6.95 1.94
CA THR A 68 -6.79 6.80 0.57
C THR A 68 -6.23 7.92 -0.31
N LEU A 69 -5.82 7.55 -1.52
CA LEU A 69 -5.30 8.48 -2.51
C LEU A 69 -6.37 8.74 -3.58
N LYS A 70 -6.43 9.99 -4.07
CA LYS A 70 -7.28 10.38 -5.19
C LYS A 70 -6.88 9.60 -6.44
N GLU A 71 -7.81 8.80 -6.97
CA GLU A 71 -7.55 7.89 -8.08
C GLU A 71 -6.96 8.60 -9.29
N ASN A 72 -7.54 9.73 -9.70
CA ASN A 72 -7.11 10.53 -10.85
C ASN A 72 -5.69 11.14 -10.70
N MET A 73 -5.09 11.11 -9.51
CA MET A 73 -3.72 11.58 -9.28
C MET A 73 -2.68 10.46 -9.34
N VAL A 74 -3.12 9.20 -9.40
CA VAL A 74 -2.22 8.03 -9.32
C VAL A 74 -2.46 6.99 -10.41
N GLU A 75 -3.63 6.97 -11.05
CA GLU A 75 -4.04 5.92 -11.98
C GLU A 75 -3.06 5.67 -13.13
N ASP A 76 -2.56 6.72 -13.78
CA ASP A 76 -1.66 6.62 -14.94
C ASP A 76 -0.27 6.04 -14.61
N ARG A 77 0.06 5.98 -13.32
CA ARG A 77 1.35 5.50 -12.81
C ARG A 77 1.20 4.36 -11.81
N ALA A 78 0.00 3.78 -11.73
CA ALA A 78 -0.32 2.69 -10.84
C ALA A 78 -0.49 1.36 -11.60
N SER A 79 -0.02 0.30 -10.97
CA SER A 79 -0.33 -1.07 -11.37
C SER A 79 -0.73 -1.87 -10.14
N VAL A 80 -1.50 -2.93 -10.34
CA VAL A 80 -1.83 -3.89 -9.29
C VAL A 80 -1.04 -5.17 -9.48
N PHE A 81 -0.62 -5.75 -8.36
CA PHE A 81 0.09 -7.01 -8.27
C PHE A 81 -0.72 -7.96 -7.38
N GLU A 82 -0.79 -9.23 -7.76
CA GLU A 82 -1.77 -10.18 -7.22
C GLU A 82 -1.69 -10.32 -5.70
N GLU A 83 -0.50 -10.29 -5.11
CA GLU A 83 -0.28 -10.50 -3.68
C GLU A 83 1.00 -9.80 -3.19
N ASN A 84 1.27 -9.87 -1.88
CA ASN A 84 2.51 -9.36 -1.29
C ASN A 84 3.74 -10.03 -1.96
N PRO A 85 4.75 -9.26 -2.41
CA PRO A 85 5.96 -9.77 -3.07
C PRO A 85 6.72 -10.87 -2.32
N PHE A 86 6.74 -10.84 -0.99
CA PHE A 86 7.39 -11.89 -0.18
C PHE A 86 6.66 -13.21 -0.35
N ARG A 87 5.33 -13.22 -0.14
CA ARG A 87 4.50 -14.41 -0.34
C ARG A 87 4.58 -14.91 -1.78
N PHE A 88 4.55 -13.99 -2.74
CA PHE A 88 4.64 -14.31 -4.15
C PHE A 88 5.94 -15.06 -4.47
N CYS A 89 7.08 -14.54 -4.03
CA CYS A 89 8.38 -15.14 -4.32
C CYS A 89 8.61 -16.47 -3.59
N ASP A 90 7.97 -16.68 -2.44
CA ASP A 90 7.97 -17.96 -1.74
C ASP A 90 7.17 -19.02 -2.51
N LYS A 91 6.01 -18.63 -3.06
CA LYS A 91 5.12 -19.52 -3.82
C LYS A 91 5.62 -19.79 -5.24
N TYR A 92 6.22 -18.79 -5.88
CA TYR A 92 6.75 -18.84 -7.24
C TYR A 92 8.23 -18.47 -7.23
N PRO A 93 9.14 -19.41 -6.94
CA PRO A 93 10.58 -19.13 -6.96
C PRO A 93 11.04 -18.65 -8.33
N ILE A 94 11.52 -17.41 -8.38
CA ILE A 94 12.05 -16.80 -9.62
C ILE A 94 13.58 -16.97 -9.63
N SER A 95 14.09 -17.58 -10.70
CA SER A 95 15.52 -17.65 -10.99
C SER A 95 16.14 -16.23 -11.08
N PRO A 96 17.42 -16.02 -10.74
CA PRO A 96 18.09 -14.73 -10.95
C PRO A 96 18.01 -14.17 -12.37
N THR A 97 17.79 -15.03 -13.37
CA THR A 97 17.61 -14.67 -14.79
C THR A 97 16.16 -14.72 -15.26
N GLY A 98 15.24 -15.12 -14.37
CA GLY A 98 13.83 -15.22 -14.65
C GLY A 98 13.10 -13.90 -14.46
N SER A 99 11.83 -13.88 -14.85
CA SER A 99 10.91 -12.77 -14.63
C SER A 99 9.66 -13.27 -13.92
N VAL A 100 8.92 -12.34 -13.31
CA VAL A 100 7.57 -12.60 -12.84
C VAL A 100 6.74 -13.20 -14.00
N PRO A 101 6.07 -14.36 -13.80
CA PRO A 101 5.21 -14.93 -14.82
C PRO A 101 4.09 -13.98 -15.24
N HIS A 102 3.59 -14.16 -16.46
CA HIS A 102 2.42 -13.40 -16.92
C HIS A 102 1.16 -13.76 -16.10
N GLY A 103 0.26 -12.79 -15.94
CA GLY A 103 -1.02 -12.96 -15.25
C GLY A 103 -1.09 -12.37 -13.85
N PHE A 104 0.06 -12.17 -13.18
CA PHE A 104 0.12 -11.70 -11.79
C PHE A 104 0.13 -10.17 -11.63
N ARG A 105 0.08 -9.42 -12.75
CA ARG A 105 0.11 -7.95 -12.76
C ARG A 105 -0.86 -7.41 -13.79
N ALA A 106 -1.52 -6.31 -13.45
CA ALA A 106 -2.34 -5.53 -14.38
C ALA A 106 -2.11 -4.02 -14.21
N SER A 107 -2.34 -3.26 -15.27
CA SER A 107 -2.44 -1.80 -15.18
C SER A 107 -3.62 -1.40 -14.30
N TRP A 108 -3.60 -0.20 -13.73
CA TRP A 108 -4.71 0.31 -12.91
C TRP A 108 -6.09 0.21 -13.58
N ALA A 109 -6.19 0.52 -14.87
CA ALA A 109 -7.44 0.40 -15.64
C ALA A 109 -8.00 -1.03 -15.74
N ARG A 110 -7.15 -2.05 -15.54
CA ARG A 110 -7.51 -3.48 -15.60
C ARG A 110 -7.48 -4.15 -14.23
N ARG A 111 -7.43 -3.37 -13.15
CA ARG A 111 -7.34 -3.90 -11.77
C ARG A 111 -8.48 -4.83 -11.40
N ALA A 112 -9.69 -4.56 -11.91
CA ALA A 112 -10.86 -5.40 -11.70
C ALA A 112 -10.68 -6.80 -12.31
N GLU A 113 -10.02 -6.91 -13.46
CA GLU A 113 -9.74 -8.21 -14.09
C GLU A 113 -8.80 -9.06 -13.23
N LEU A 114 -7.73 -8.46 -12.70
CA LEU A 114 -6.82 -9.15 -11.77
C LEU A 114 -7.56 -9.55 -10.50
N ALA A 115 -8.36 -8.66 -9.93
CA ALA A 115 -9.13 -8.95 -8.72
C ALA A 115 -10.14 -10.09 -8.93
N MET A 116 -10.86 -10.09 -10.06
CA MET A 116 -11.75 -11.19 -10.42
C MET A 116 -10.98 -12.49 -10.60
N ALA A 117 -9.83 -12.49 -11.28
CA ALA A 117 -9.03 -13.69 -11.50
C ALA A 117 -8.53 -14.30 -10.18
N LYS A 118 -7.98 -13.46 -9.28
CA LYS A 118 -7.52 -13.87 -7.95
C LYS A 118 -8.67 -14.39 -7.08
N LEU A 119 -9.76 -13.64 -7.02
CA LEU A 119 -10.85 -13.87 -6.06
C LEU A 119 -11.95 -14.79 -6.60
N HIS A 120 -11.88 -15.23 -7.87
CA HIS A 120 -12.88 -16.11 -8.48
C HIS A 120 -13.28 -17.30 -7.60
N PRO A 121 -12.35 -18.04 -6.95
CA PRO A 121 -12.72 -19.18 -6.10
C PRO A 121 -13.49 -18.80 -4.83
N ARG A 122 -13.45 -17.53 -4.41
CA ARG A 122 -14.10 -17.00 -3.20
C ARG A 122 -15.44 -16.33 -3.49
N ILE A 123 -15.72 -15.99 -4.74
CA ILE A 123 -16.97 -15.35 -5.14
C ILE A 123 -18.08 -16.40 -5.27
N GLN A 124 -19.18 -16.19 -4.56
CA GLN A 124 -20.32 -17.11 -4.50
C GLN A 124 -21.62 -16.41 -4.94
N ALA A 125 -22.59 -17.21 -5.38
CA ALA A 125 -23.92 -16.69 -5.70
C ALA A 125 -24.59 -16.10 -4.44
N GLY A 126 -25.18 -14.91 -4.57
CA GLY A 126 -25.87 -14.24 -3.48
C GLY A 126 -25.00 -13.30 -2.63
N MET A 127 -23.70 -13.20 -2.90
CA MET A 127 -22.86 -12.15 -2.32
C MET A 127 -23.33 -10.76 -2.76
N THR A 128 -23.14 -9.78 -1.89
CA THR A 128 -23.54 -8.38 -2.02
C THR A 128 -22.34 -7.46 -1.83
N ASP A 129 -22.54 -6.15 -2.05
CA ASP A 129 -21.46 -5.15 -1.98
C ASP A 129 -20.69 -5.16 -0.63
N VAL A 130 -21.35 -5.53 0.46
CA VAL A 130 -20.72 -5.59 1.80
C VAL A 130 -19.79 -6.79 1.99
N ASP A 131 -19.90 -7.81 1.13
CA ASP A 131 -19.10 -9.02 1.22
C ASP A 131 -17.74 -8.89 0.51
N PHE A 132 -17.58 -7.91 -0.39
CA PHE A 132 -16.37 -7.73 -1.19
C PHE A 132 -15.17 -7.11 -0.45
N PRO A 133 -15.33 -6.07 0.41
CA PRO A 133 -14.19 -5.49 1.13
C PRO A 133 -13.38 -6.52 1.94
N PRO A 134 -13.98 -7.39 2.78
CA PRO A 134 -13.20 -8.32 3.61
C PRO A 134 -12.56 -9.48 2.82
N ILE A 135 -13.03 -9.79 1.60
CA ILE A 135 -12.35 -10.77 0.73
C ILE A 135 -11.22 -10.14 -0.08
N LEU A 136 -11.26 -8.83 -0.31
CA LEU A 136 -10.25 -8.10 -1.06
C LEU A 136 -9.04 -7.76 -0.19
N VAL A 137 -9.28 -7.46 1.08
CA VAL A 137 -8.25 -7.21 2.10
C VAL A 137 -8.51 -8.09 3.32
N GLU A 138 -7.90 -9.26 3.33
CA GLU A 138 -7.96 -10.19 4.44
C GLU A 138 -6.80 -9.95 5.41
N GLN A 139 -7.13 -9.67 6.67
CA GLN A 139 -6.14 -9.42 7.71
C GLN A 139 -5.61 -10.76 8.25
N GLY A 140 -4.30 -10.97 8.13
CA GLY A 140 -3.62 -12.15 8.65
C GLY A 140 -3.36 -12.07 10.16
N VAL A 141 -3.08 -13.22 10.77
CA VAL A 141 -2.61 -13.31 12.17
C VAL A 141 -1.20 -12.74 12.32
N LYS A 142 -0.41 -12.71 11.25
CA LYS A 142 0.86 -12.01 11.12
C LYS A 142 0.86 -11.14 9.87
N SER A 143 1.77 -10.18 9.79
CA SER A 143 1.90 -9.30 8.61
C SER A 143 2.04 -10.06 7.29
N ALA A 144 2.81 -11.15 7.29
CA ALA A 144 3.02 -11.98 6.10
C ALA A 144 1.80 -12.85 5.75
N ASP A 145 0.84 -13.02 6.68
CA ASP A 145 -0.33 -13.86 6.50
C ASP A 145 -1.51 -13.09 5.89
N SER A 146 -1.46 -11.75 5.86
CA SER A 146 -2.49 -10.95 5.20
C SER A 146 -2.54 -11.24 3.70
N ASP A 147 -3.75 -11.35 3.16
CA ASP A 147 -3.99 -11.57 1.74
C ASP A 147 -4.73 -10.38 1.13
N PHE A 148 -4.10 -9.75 0.15
CA PHE A 148 -4.61 -8.54 -0.48
C PHE A 148 -3.98 -8.36 -1.86
N ILE A 149 -4.56 -7.48 -2.67
CA ILE A 149 -3.97 -7.06 -3.95
C ILE A 149 -3.11 -5.83 -3.69
N GLU A 150 -1.83 -5.92 -3.99
CA GLU A 150 -0.87 -4.83 -3.76
C GLU A 150 -0.92 -3.83 -4.92
N VAL A 151 -0.87 -2.55 -4.62
CA VAL A 151 -0.82 -1.47 -5.60
C VAL A 151 0.60 -0.90 -5.62
N HIS A 152 1.23 -0.89 -6.79
CA HIS A 152 2.53 -0.27 -7.01
C HIS A 152 2.32 1.06 -7.73
N ILE A 153 2.63 2.17 -7.06
CA ILE A 153 2.50 3.52 -7.59
C ILE A 153 3.89 4.09 -7.85
N TYR A 154 4.22 4.38 -9.09
CA TYR A 154 5.55 4.87 -9.46
C TYR A 154 5.75 6.34 -9.11
N GLY A 155 6.85 6.66 -8.43
CA GLY A 155 7.34 8.01 -8.18
C GLY A 155 6.80 8.67 -6.90
N VAL A 156 7.11 9.95 -6.76
CA VAL A 156 6.77 10.75 -5.56
C VAL A 156 5.28 11.11 -5.56
N LEU A 157 4.61 10.99 -4.41
CA LEU A 157 3.24 11.44 -4.21
C LEU A 157 3.24 12.82 -3.55
N HIS A 158 2.38 13.73 -4.01
CA HIS A 158 2.19 15.01 -3.33
C HIS A 158 1.09 14.88 -2.26
N ALA A 159 1.19 15.58 -1.14
CA ALA A 159 0.19 15.51 -0.06
C ALA A 159 -1.26 15.86 -0.50
N ARG A 160 -1.42 16.60 -1.60
CA ARG A 160 -2.75 16.87 -2.22
C ARG A 160 -3.40 15.64 -2.85
N ALA A 161 -2.64 14.58 -3.10
CA ALA A 161 -3.15 13.29 -3.55
C ALA A 161 -3.90 12.56 -2.44
N ILE A 162 -3.78 12.98 -1.17
CA ILE A 162 -4.57 12.40 -0.09
C ILE A 162 -6.03 12.80 -0.26
N GLU A 163 -6.89 11.81 -0.36
CA GLU A 163 -8.35 11.95 -0.44
C GLU A 163 -8.98 11.81 0.93
N ARG A 164 -8.59 10.76 1.66
CA ARG A 164 -9.20 10.39 2.94
C ARG A 164 -8.15 9.81 3.88
N VAL A 165 -8.33 10.05 5.17
CA VAL A 165 -7.54 9.42 6.24
C VAL A 165 -8.49 8.82 7.27
N ILE A 166 -8.33 7.53 7.54
CA ILE A 166 -8.97 6.84 8.67
C ILE A 166 -7.91 6.74 9.76
N ALA A 167 -8.20 7.34 10.91
CA ALA A 167 -7.29 7.44 12.04
C ALA A 167 -7.87 6.73 13.28
N PRO A 168 -7.02 6.12 14.12
CA PRO A 168 -7.47 5.49 15.34
C PRO A 168 -7.82 6.56 16.39
N LYS A 169 -8.66 6.20 17.36
CA LYS A 169 -8.90 7.02 18.54
C LYS A 169 -7.61 7.26 19.34
N ILE A 170 -7.19 8.52 19.41
CA ILE A 170 -5.92 8.88 20.06
C ILE A 170 -6.04 8.98 21.58
N VAL A 171 -5.37 8.06 22.25
CA VAL A 171 -5.40 7.94 23.72
C VAL A 171 -4.36 8.86 24.38
N SER A 172 -3.15 8.98 23.81
CA SER A 172 -2.04 9.69 24.45
C SER A 172 -2.12 11.22 24.28
N ARG A 173 -1.69 11.99 25.30
CA ARG A 173 -1.68 13.46 25.24
C ARG A 173 -0.66 14.02 24.23
N PRO A 174 0.58 13.49 24.12
CA PRO A 174 1.52 13.95 23.10
C PRO A 174 1.00 13.71 21.67
N ASP A 175 0.43 12.54 21.40
CA ASP A 175 -0.05 12.20 20.05
C ASP A 175 -1.26 13.05 19.67
N ARG A 176 -2.12 13.40 20.64
CA ARG A 176 -3.24 14.33 20.39
C ARG A 176 -2.75 15.68 19.87
N ALA A 177 -1.64 16.20 20.38
CA ALA A 177 -1.11 17.49 19.94
C ALA A 177 -0.53 17.42 18.51
N ILE A 178 0.16 16.32 18.19
CA ILE A 178 0.68 16.05 16.83
C ILE A 178 -0.50 15.90 15.87
N TRP A 179 -1.44 15.01 16.19
CA TRP A 179 -2.61 14.75 15.37
C TRP A 179 -3.46 15.98 15.13
N LYS A 180 -3.68 16.82 16.15
CA LYS A 180 -4.42 18.08 15.96
C LYS A 180 -3.82 18.93 14.84
N ARG A 181 -2.49 19.02 14.76
CA ARG A 181 -1.79 19.74 13.68
C ARG A 181 -1.89 19.01 12.34
N THR A 182 -1.70 17.69 12.34
CA THR A 182 -1.81 16.86 11.13
C THR A 182 -3.22 16.92 10.54
N LYS A 183 -4.26 16.76 11.35
CA LYS A 183 -5.67 16.86 10.96
C LYS A 183 -6.00 18.22 10.38
N ALA A 184 -5.58 19.31 11.01
CA ALA A 184 -5.77 20.66 10.45
C ALA A 184 -5.15 20.78 9.06
N ARG A 185 -3.93 20.26 8.88
CA ARG A 185 -3.26 20.28 7.58
C ARG A 185 -3.93 19.41 6.51
N LEU A 186 -4.44 18.24 6.89
CA LEU A 186 -5.20 17.35 5.99
C LEU A 186 -6.48 18.04 5.49
N LEU A 187 -7.21 18.70 6.39
CA LEU A 187 -8.41 19.45 6.05
C LEU A 187 -8.11 20.64 5.13
N GLU A 188 -7.01 21.37 5.36
CA GLU A 188 -6.55 22.44 4.45
C GLU A 188 -6.22 21.91 3.03
N LEU A 189 -5.78 20.66 2.91
CA LEU A 189 -5.50 20.00 1.64
C LEU A 189 -6.75 19.42 0.97
N GLY A 190 -7.91 19.52 1.62
CA GLY A 190 -9.20 19.02 1.15
C GLY A 190 -9.39 17.51 1.35
N ALA A 191 -8.65 16.89 2.28
CA ALA A 191 -8.85 15.49 2.63
C ALA A 191 -10.01 15.31 3.62
N VAL A 192 -10.73 14.20 3.51
CA VAL A 192 -11.71 13.73 4.50
C VAL A 192 -10.96 13.03 5.64
N VAL A 193 -11.37 13.23 6.89
CA VAL A 193 -10.74 12.61 8.05
C VAL A 193 -11.79 11.94 8.93
N ASP A 194 -11.69 10.63 9.08
CA ASP A 194 -12.53 9.82 9.95
C ASP A 194 -11.73 9.30 11.14
N GLU A 195 -12.30 9.42 12.34
CA GLU A 195 -11.71 8.91 13.58
C GLU A 195 -12.55 7.72 14.06
N VAL A 196 -11.93 6.54 14.12
CA VAL A 196 -12.58 5.26 14.49
C VAL A 196 -12.05 4.70 15.81
#